data_AF-A0A927CG59-F1
#
_entry.id   AF-A0A927CG59-F1
#
_cell.length_a   1.000
_cell.length_b   1.000
_cell.length_c   1.000
_cell.angle_alpha   90.00
_cell.angle_beta   90.00
_cell.angle_gamma   90.00
#
_symmetry.space_group_name_H-M   'P 1'
#
loop_
_entity.id
_entity.type
_entity.pdbx_description
1 polymer ?
#
loop_
_entity_poly.entity_id
_entity_poly.type
_entity_poly.pdbx_seq_one_letter_code
_entity_poly.pdbx_strand_id
1 'polypeptide(L)'
;MKPKRTTSRSRLEEMIAVLKDDILTGKRSEGEFLPSELDLGEMYTLSKNTVRKGLDVLVSEGFIEKVPRIGARVIRKKQKTGELIRFGYYPTMNNEMELLELVERFNEANPDIQVEPVPVVYPRDYEAVQKYLREGTLLDIMTINLYNYEFIRGDSPEKSVLEPLEPREDLYPFLNAPFQSGDRQYLLPFVFTPVVLCYNKDHFREAELAEPDSGWTWDDLSAAADKLAAGGDRLGFYFHLMSENRWPIFLLQNGVRFGRREDGSRIFSDPLVKEALEACMNIVNTHFPYHLSEDDNDAVSLFLNGKASMIIATYSCLNALKEASFEYDIAPLPHLKELKTMLVVIGLGINKMSAHKDAAKRFADYLLSYETQLHIRKQTLNLPSVKRAAEWTGEEEVQGRPYRFHMYREIIHTFRTYADLNLSVQDMMAMRNELRYYWSKLESLDTVLERLDQQS
;
A
#
# COMPACT_ATOMS: atom_id res chain seq x y z
N MET A 1 6.82 -14.65 43.20
CA MET A 1 6.75 -14.63 41.72
C MET A 1 7.20 -15.99 41.20
N LYS A 2 6.35 -16.73 40.48
CA LYS A 2 6.78 -17.90 39.70
C LYS A 2 7.37 -17.40 38.37
N PRO A 3 8.47 -17.98 37.85
CA PRO A 3 9.05 -17.53 36.58
C PRO A 3 8.05 -17.76 35.42
N LYS A 4 7.94 -16.77 34.52
CA LYS A 4 7.14 -16.84 33.29
C LYS A 4 7.61 -18.04 32.47
N ARG A 5 6.71 -18.99 32.18
CA ARG A 5 7.00 -20.11 31.26
C ARG A 5 7.26 -19.57 29.85
N THR A 6 8.48 -19.68 29.37
CA THR A 6 8.86 -19.41 27.97
C THR A 6 8.24 -20.46 27.04
N THR A 7 7.56 -20.01 25.99
CA THR A 7 6.87 -20.90 25.04
C THR A 7 7.89 -21.64 24.16
N SER A 8 7.49 -22.74 23.50
CA SER A 8 8.39 -23.43 22.55
C SER A 8 8.76 -22.55 21.36
N ARG A 9 7.91 -21.57 21.02
CA ARG A 9 8.15 -20.60 19.96
C ARG A 9 9.26 -19.61 20.32
N SER A 10 9.23 -19.06 21.54
CA SER A 10 10.27 -18.11 21.98
C SER A 10 11.65 -18.76 22.06
N ARG A 11 11.73 -20.04 22.45
CA ARG A 11 12.98 -20.81 22.49
C ARG A 11 13.52 -21.14 21.10
N LEU A 12 12.64 -21.35 20.12
CA LEU A 12 13.03 -21.51 18.72
C LEU A 12 13.60 -20.19 18.16
N GLU A 13 12.92 -19.08 18.40
CA GLU A 13 13.37 -17.74 18.00
C GLU A 13 14.72 -17.40 18.63
N GLU A 14 14.91 -17.70 19.91
CA GLU A 14 16.19 -17.56 20.63
C GLU A 14 17.30 -18.42 20.03
N MET A 15 17.04 -19.70 19.74
CA MET A 15 18.03 -20.59 19.09
C MET A 15 18.48 -20.03 17.74
N ILE A 16 17.53 -19.59 16.91
CA ILE A 16 17.84 -19.01 15.60
C ILE A 16 18.67 -17.74 15.77
N ALA A 17 18.27 -16.83 16.66
CA ALA A 17 18.96 -15.57 16.89
C ALA A 17 20.41 -15.78 17.37
N VAL A 18 20.63 -16.67 18.36
CA VAL A 18 21.97 -16.95 18.89
C VAL A 18 22.85 -17.61 17.84
N LEU A 19 22.33 -18.58 17.07
CA LEU A 19 23.12 -19.22 16.02
C LEU A 19 23.48 -18.24 14.90
N LYS A 20 22.58 -17.32 14.53
CA LYS A 20 22.89 -16.25 13.58
C LYS A 20 23.97 -15.32 14.12
N ASP A 21 23.83 -14.87 15.36
CA ASP A 21 24.80 -13.98 16.00
C ASP A 21 26.18 -14.63 16.10
N ASP A 22 26.26 -15.89 16.50
CA ASP A 22 27.51 -16.66 16.55
C ASP A 22 28.19 -16.73 15.17
N ILE A 23 27.43 -16.92 14.09
CA ILE A 23 27.95 -16.96 12.72
C ILE A 23 28.39 -15.56 12.26
N LEU A 24 27.60 -14.52 12.55
CA LEU A 24 27.86 -13.14 12.15
C LEU A 24 29.05 -12.52 12.89
N THR A 25 29.20 -12.82 14.17
CA THR A 25 30.30 -12.35 15.03
C THR A 25 31.59 -13.14 14.81
N GLY A 26 31.54 -14.22 14.02
CA GLY A 26 32.68 -15.09 13.76
C GLY A 26 33.03 -16.03 14.93
N LYS A 27 32.18 -16.10 15.96
CA LYS A 27 32.29 -17.12 17.02
C LYS A 27 32.12 -18.54 16.46
N ARG A 28 31.44 -18.67 15.32
CA ARG A 28 31.48 -19.86 14.46
C ARG A 28 32.09 -19.52 13.11
N SER A 29 33.10 -20.28 12.71
CA SER A 29 33.86 -20.04 11.48
C SER A 29 33.19 -20.67 10.26
N GLU A 30 33.46 -20.13 9.07
CA GLU A 30 33.04 -20.74 7.80
C GLU A 30 33.58 -22.18 7.69
N GLY A 31 32.72 -23.11 7.29
CA GLY A 31 33.06 -24.53 7.22
C GLY A 31 32.94 -25.29 8.54
N GLU A 32 32.72 -24.60 9.66
CA GLU A 32 32.45 -25.22 10.96
C GLU A 32 31.07 -25.90 10.96
N PHE A 33 30.94 -27.03 11.65
CA PHE A 33 29.64 -27.68 11.83
C PHE A 33 28.93 -27.17 13.08
N LEU A 34 27.63 -26.90 12.95
CA LEU A 34 26.78 -26.62 14.10
C LEU A 34 26.66 -27.85 15.01
N PRO A 35 26.32 -27.67 16.30
CA PRO A 35 25.99 -28.78 17.19
C PRO A 35 24.87 -29.64 16.61
N SER A 36 24.82 -30.90 17.01
CA SER A 36 23.87 -31.84 16.42
C SER A 36 22.41 -31.44 16.74
N GLU A 37 21.45 -31.94 15.96
CA GLU A 37 20.02 -31.71 16.24
C GLU A 37 19.63 -32.16 17.67
N LEU A 38 20.33 -33.16 18.21
CA LEU A 38 20.15 -33.65 19.57
C LEU A 38 20.65 -32.61 20.57
N ASP A 39 21.89 -32.14 20.40
CA ASP A 39 22.52 -31.18 21.31
C ASP A 39 21.78 -29.84 21.32
N LEU A 40 21.34 -29.35 20.16
CA LEU A 40 20.49 -28.16 20.05
C LEU A 40 19.12 -28.36 20.71
N GLY A 41 18.56 -29.57 20.62
CA GLY A 41 17.33 -29.94 21.31
C GLY A 41 17.49 -29.87 22.84
N GLU A 42 18.62 -30.32 23.36
CA GLU A 42 18.94 -30.26 24.78
C GLU A 42 19.22 -28.82 25.25
N MET A 43 20.11 -28.10 24.54
CA MET A 43 20.52 -26.74 24.89
C MET A 43 19.36 -25.75 24.96
N TYR A 44 18.44 -25.81 24.00
CA TYR A 44 17.32 -24.88 23.91
C TYR A 44 16.00 -25.50 24.41
N THR A 45 16.04 -26.72 24.95
CA THR A 45 14.85 -27.47 25.41
C THR A 45 13.79 -27.54 24.29
N LEU A 46 14.18 -27.96 23.09
CA LEU A 46 13.34 -28.05 21.90
C LEU A 46 13.21 -29.49 21.40
N SER A 47 12.08 -29.81 20.77
CA SER A 47 11.95 -31.09 20.07
C SER A 47 12.85 -31.12 18.84
N LYS A 48 13.31 -32.31 18.42
CA LYS A 48 14.11 -32.50 17.21
C LYS A 48 13.46 -31.91 15.96
N ASN A 49 12.13 -32.02 15.84
CA ASN A 49 11.38 -31.43 14.73
C ASN A 49 11.37 -29.90 14.77
N THR A 50 11.36 -29.30 15.95
CA THR A 50 11.42 -27.85 16.14
C THR A 50 12.82 -27.32 15.80
N VAL A 51 13.88 -28.03 16.22
CA VAL A 51 15.26 -27.71 15.85
C VAL A 51 15.43 -27.75 14.33
N ARG A 52 14.91 -28.79 13.66
CA ARG A 52 14.94 -28.89 12.19
C ARG A 52 14.33 -27.68 11.49
N LYS A 53 13.15 -27.23 11.95
CA LYS A 53 12.52 -26.02 11.42
C LYS A 53 13.41 -24.79 11.58
N GLY A 54 14.08 -24.64 12.74
CA GLY A 54 15.01 -23.54 12.94
C GLY A 54 16.25 -23.62 12.05
N LEU A 55 16.79 -24.81 11.84
CA LEU A 55 17.89 -25.03 10.90
C LEU A 55 17.45 -24.79 9.45
N ASP A 56 16.22 -25.14 9.08
CA ASP A 56 15.66 -24.85 7.74
C ASP A 56 15.60 -23.34 7.47
N VAL A 57 15.25 -22.54 8.49
CA VAL A 57 15.30 -21.06 8.41
C VAL A 57 16.72 -20.56 8.17
N LEU A 58 17.71 -21.10 8.89
CA LEU A 58 19.12 -20.73 8.68
C LEU A 58 19.65 -21.15 7.31
N VAL A 59 19.15 -22.27 6.76
CA VAL A 59 19.47 -22.71 5.39
C VAL A 59 18.85 -21.76 4.37
N SER A 60 17.56 -21.43 4.50
CA SER A 60 16.88 -20.52 3.57
C SER A 60 17.50 -19.12 3.58
N GLU A 61 18.02 -18.69 4.73
CA GLU A 61 18.68 -17.39 4.86
C GLU A 61 20.16 -17.38 4.45
N GLY A 62 20.71 -18.55 4.09
CA GLY A 62 22.07 -18.71 3.59
C GLY A 62 23.17 -18.60 4.67
N PHE A 63 22.86 -18.95 5.91
CA PHE A 63 23.84 -19.00 7.02
C PHE A 63 24.47 -20.39 7.19
N ILE A 64 23.76 -21.45 6.81
CA ILE A 64 24.24 -22.83 6.88
C ILE A 64 23.77 -23.63 5.66
N GLU A 65 24.44 -24.74 5.37
CA GLU A 65 23.97 -25.75 4.43
C GLU A 65 23.84 -27.11 5.14
N LYS A 66 22.98 -27.99 4.65
CA LYS A 66 22.86 -29.36 5.17
C LYS A 66 23.75 -30.31 4.39
N VAL A 67 24.74 -30.88 5.06
CA VAL A 67 25.61 -31.92 4.50
C VAL A 67 25.03 -33.29 4.84
N PRO A 68 24.62 -34.10 3.84
CA PRO A 68 23.98 -35.40 4.08
C PRO A 68 24.81 -36.30 5.00
N ARG A 69 24.18 -36.85 6.05
CA ARG A 69 24.77 -37.75 7.06
C ARG A 69 25.88 -37.14 7.94
N ILE A 70 26.17 -35.84 7.83
CA ILE A 70 27.23 -35.18 8.61
C ILE A 70 26.65 -34.12 9.54
N GLY A 71 25.77 -33.25 9.06
CA GLY A 71 25.15 -32.20 9.88
C GLY A 71 24.99 -30.89 9.12
N ALA A 72 24.75 -29.80 9.85
CA ALA A 72 24.66 -28.47 9.25
C ALA A 72 26.02 -27.76 9.31
N ARG A 73 26.52 -27.31 8.17
CA ARG A 73 27.80 -26.62 8.03
C ARG A 73 27.56 -25.12 7.85
N VAL A 74 28.31 -24.30 8.57
CA VAL A 74 28.28 -22.84 8.43
C VAL A 74 28.78 -22.45 7.05
N ILE A 75 27.92 -21.78 6.30
CA ILE A 75 28.31 -21.06 5.09
C ILE A 75 28.30 -19.59 5.46
N ARG A 76 29.46 -18.94 5.42
CA ARG A 76 29.53 -17.52 5.74
C ARG A 76 28.82 -16.79 4.61
N LYS A 77 27.68 -16.17 4.89
CA LYS A 77 27.14 -15.12 4.01
C LYS A 77 28.29 -14.14 3.86
N LYS A 78 28.84 -13.99 2.64
CA LYS A 78 29.88 -12.98 2.36
C LYS A 78 29.44 -11.72 3.08
N GLN A 79 30.26 -11.27 4.03
CA GLN A 79 30.02 -10.02 4.72
C GLN A 79 29.86 -8.99 3.60
N LYS A 80 28.66 -8.46 3.41
CA LYS A 80 28.40 -7.60 2.26
C LYS A 80 29.21 -6.33 2.51
N THR A 81 30.32 -6.20 1.80
CA THR A 81 31.35 -5.16 2.00
C THR A 81 30.97 -3.81 1.37
N GLY A 82 29.72 -3.67 0.93
CA GLY A 82 29.21 -2.47 0.29
C GLY A 82 28.81 -1.38 1.29
N GLU A 83 28.72 -0.15 0.80
CA GLU A 83 28.09 0.96 1.50
C GLU A 83 26.65 0.59 1.89
N LEU A 84 26.34 0.63 3.17
CA LEU A 84 25.02 0.25 3.69
C LEU A 84 24.05 1.42 3.54
N ILE A 85 22.94 1.21 2.85
CA ILE A 85 21.81 2.13 2.82
C ILE A 85 20.57 1.47 3.40
N ARG A 86 19.77 2.24 4.14
CA ARG A 86 18.52 1.78 4.74
C ARG A 86 17.33 2.30 3.95
N PHE A 87 16.47 1.38 3.53
CA PHE A 87 15.33 1.65 2.68
C PHE A 87 14.01 1.47 3.43
N GLY A 88 13.34 2.58 3.74
CA GLY A 88 12.03 2.58 4.38
C GLY A 88 10.92 2.18 3.42
N TYR A 89 10.10 1.18 3.77
CA TYR A 89 9.01 0.75 2.90
C TYR A 89 7.71 0.40 3.64
N TYR A 90 6.56 0.56 2.98
CA TYR A 90 5.30 0.04 3.52
C TYR A 90 5.28 -1.49 3.43
N PRO A 91 4.97 -2.23 4.51
CA PRO A 91 4.96 -3.70 4.48
C PRO A 91 4.11 -4.31 3.36
N THR A 92 2.99 -3.67 2.99
CA THR A 92 2.08 -4.13 1.94
C THR A 92 2.75 -4.18 0.57
N MET A 93 3.78 -3.36 0.33
CA MET A 93 4.47 -3.31 -0.96
C MET A 93 5.14 -4.63 -1.33
N ASN A 94 5.46 -5.49 -0.37
CA ASN A 94 5.96 -6.82 -0.71
C ASN A 94 4.92 -7.62 -1.51
N ASN A 95 3.64 -7.56 -1.10
CA ASN A 95 2.56 -8.24 -1.81
C ASN A 95 2.15 -7.49 -3.08
N GLU A 96 2.28 -6.15 -3.10
CA GLU A 96 1.84 -5.33 -4.22
C GLU A 96 2.83 -5.29 -5.40
N MET A 97 4.13 -5.47 -5.15
CA MET A 97 5.18 -5.34 -6.17
C MET A 97 6.44 -6.18 -5.95
N GLU A 98 6.40 -7.20 -5.08
CA GLU A 98 7.54 -8.09 -4.79
C GLU A 98 8.79 -7.31 -4.33
N LEU A 99 8.59 -6.27 -3.52
CA LEU A 99 9.64 -5.30 -3.20
C LEU A 99 10.90 -5.93 -2.58
N LEU A 100 10.75 -6.94 -1.72
CA LEU A 100 11.90 -7.59 -1.08
C LEU A 100 12.74 -8.39 -2.09
N GLU A 101 12.10 -9.06 -3.07
CA GLU A 101 12.78 -9.73 -4.18
C GLU A 101 13.57 -8.71 -5.02
N LEU A 102 12.97 -7.54 -5.30
CA LEU A 102 13.66 -6.47 -6.04
C LEU A 102 14.90 -5.95 -5.29
N VAL A 103 14.83 -5.85 -3.96
CA VAL A 103 15.95 -5.46 -3.08
C VAL A 103 17.05 -6.54 -3.10
N GLU A 104 16.68 -7.82 -3.04
CA GLU A 104 17.63 -8.93 -3.12
C GLU A 104 18.39 -8.93 -4.46
N ARG A 105 17.66 -8.84 -5.57
CA ARG A 105 18.24 -8.74 -6.91
C ARG A 105 19.17 -7.53 -7.07
N PHE A 106 18.82 -6.38 -6.50
CA PHE A 106 19.72 -5.22 -6.50
C PHE A 106 21.02 -5.51 -5.77
N ASN A 107 20.92 -6.05 -4.55
CA ASN A 107 22.07 -6.35 -3.70
C ASN A 107 23.00 -7.41 -4.33
N GLU A 108 22.46 -8.37 -5.09
CA GLU A 108 23.25 -9.35 -5.84
C GLU A 108 24.00 -8.71 -7.00
N ALA A 109 23.33 -7.80 -7.73
CA ALA A 109 23.92 -7.11 -8.87
C ALA A 109 24.88 -5.97 -8.48
N ASN A 110 24.80 -5.45 -7.25
CA ASN A 110 25.53 -4.29 -6.75
C ASN A 110 26.29 -4.62 -5.45
N PRO A 111 27.34 -5.46 -5.46
CA PRO A 111 28.02 -5.89 -4.24
C PRO A 111 28.70 -4.74 -3.45
N ASP A 112 28.87 -3.58 -4.08
CA ASP A 112 29.39 -2.35 -3.49
C ASP A 112 28.33 -1.50 -2.75
N ILE A 113 27.03 -1.81 -2.89
CA ILE A 113 25.95 -1.21 -2.08
C ILE A 113 25.15 -2.33 -1.43
N GLN A 114 24.87 -2.19 -0.14
CA GLN A 114 23.96 -3.08 0.55
C GLN A 114 22.70 -2.32 0.98
N VAL A 115 21.55 -2.75 0.48
CA VAL A 115 20.24 -2.22 0.86
C VAL A 115 19.66 -3.07 1.99
N GLU A 116 19.39 -2.43 3.12
CA GLU A 116 18.65 -2.98 4.26
C GLU A 116 17.21 -2.45 4.23
N PRO A 117 16.20 -3.28 3.90
CA PRO A 117 14.81 -2.85 3.92
C PRO A 117 14.30 -2.73 5.37
N VAL A 118 13.70 -1.60 5.69
CA VAL A 118 13.16 -1.27 7.01
C VAL A 118 11.65 -1.02 6.86
N PRO A 119 10.79 -1.84 7.49
CA PRO A 119 9.35 -1.58 7.51
C PRO A 119 9.04 -0.24 8.17
N VAL A 120 8.24 0.60 7.49
CA VAL A 120 7.81 1.91 8.01
C VAL A 120 6.29 1.94 8.17
N VAL A 121 5.87 2.44 9.33
CA VAL A 121 4.49 2.86 9.59
C VAL A 121 4.54 4.36 9.86
N TYR A 122 4.06 5.15 8.90
CA TYR A 122 4.04 6.61 9.07
C TYR A 122 3.02 7.00 10.15
N PRO A 123 3.45 7.76 11.18
CA PRO A 123 2.51 8.37 12.11
C PRO A 123 1.50 9.23 11.36
N ARG A 124 0.26 9.29 11.85
CA ARG A 124 -0.79 10.19 11.34
C ARG A 124 -0.67 11.60 11.94
N ASP A 125 0.56 12.04 12.19
CA ASP A 125 0.87 13.29 12.87
C ASP A 125 2.09 13.93 12.22
N TYR A 126 1.95 15.21 11.82
CA TYR A 126 2.97 15.96 11.11
C TYR A 126 4.26 16.07 11.93
N GLU A 127 4.16 16.43 13.20
CA GLU A 127 5.34 16.63 14.06
C GLU A 127 6.07 15.31 14.29
N ALA A 128 5.35 14.20 14.52
CA ALA A 128 5.93 12.89 14.68
C ALA A 128 6.62 12.39 13.41
N VAL A 129 6.05 12.63 12.22
CA VAL A 129 6.69 12.30 10.94
C VAL A 129 7.95 13.15 10.72
N GLN A 130 7.87 14.47 10.92
CA GLN A 130 9.02 15.36 10.79
C GLN A 130 10.12 15.01 11.80
N LYS A 131 9.75 14.71 13.03
CA LYS A 131 10.67 14.25 14.09
C LYS A 131 11.31 12.93 13.72
N TYR A 132 10.54 11.94 13.25
CA TYR A 132 11.04 10.65 12.80
C TYR A 132 12.08 10.81 11.68
N LEU A 133 11.84 11.72 10.73
CA LEU A 133 12.75 11.97 9.61
C LEU A 133 13.96 12.83 10.00
N ARG A 134 13.84 13.74 11.00
CA ARG A 134 14.91 14.66 11.46
C ARG A 134 15.81 14.11 12.57
N GLU A 135 15.27 13.32 13.49
CA GLU A 135 15.96 12.97 14.75
C GLU A 135 16.82 11.69 14.71
N GLY A 136 16.97 10.98 13.58
CA GLY A 136 17.87 9.83 13.63
C GLY A 136 18.07 9.04 12.36
N THR A 137 19.27 9.19 11.77
CA THR A 137 20.22 8.10 11.45
C THR A 137 19.77 6.77 10.81
N LEU A 138 18.54 6.54 10.34
CA LEU A 138 18.14 5.19 9.95
C LEU A 138 17.45 5.01 8.60
N LEU A 139 17.14 6.04 7.80
CA LEU A 139 16.65 5.83 6.43
C LEU A 139 17.30 6.78 5.43
N ASP A 140 17.91 6.21 4.40
CA ASP A 140 18.57 6.93 3.30
C ASP A 140 17.61 7.16 2.14
N ILE A 141 16.71 6.22 1.91
CA ILE A 141 15.65 6.25 0.91
C ILE A 141 14.37 5.67 1.50
N MET A 142 13.20 6.16 1.07
CA MET A 142 11.93 5.71 1.60
C MET A 142 10.79 5.80 0.59
N THR A 143 9.81 4.90 0.71
CA THR A 143 8.56 4.96 -0.06
C THR A 143 7.56 5.84 0.66
N ILE A 144 7.04 6.86 -0.02
CA ILE A 144 6.06 7.81 0.54
C ILE A 144 4.87 7.87 -0.41
N ASN A 145 3.67 7.61 0.12
CA ASN A 145 2.44 7.83 -0.64
C ASN A 145 2.07 9.33 -0.69
N LEU A 146 1.28 9.73 -1.67
CA LEU A 146 0.89 11.13 -1.86
C LEU A 146 0.24 11.76 -0.62
N TYR A 147 -0.57 10.99 0.10
CA TYR A 147 -1.19 11.44 1.35
C TYR A 147 -0.16 11.79 2.42
N ASN A 148 0.86 10.95 2.62
CA ASN A 148 1.93 11.19 3.59
C ASN A 148 2.92 12.26 3.14
N TYR A 149 3.12 12.42 1.83
CA TYR A 149 3.97 13.47 1.28
C TYR A 149 3.51 14.87 1.70
N GLU A 150 2.20 15.09 1.78
CA GLU A 150 1.64 16.36 2.25
C GLU A 150 2.05 16.71 3.69
N PHE A 151 2.29 15.71 4.55
CA PHE A 151 2.86 15.92 5.89
C PHE A 151 4.39 16.05 5.88
N ILE A 152 5.06 15.57 4.84
CA ILE A 152 6.53 15.51 4.79
C ILE A 152 7.12 16.76 4.12
N ARG A 153 6.45 17.29 3.09
CA ARG A 153 6.96 18.39 2.27
C ARG A 153 7.19 19.69 3.05
N GLY A 154 6.44 19.89 4.14
CA GLY A 154 6.43 21.12 4.94
C GLY A 154 5.87 22.33 4.18
N ASP A 155 5.84 23.49 4.82
CA ASP A 155 5.24 24.70 4.22
C ASP A 155 6.07 25.30 3.08
N SER A 156 7.33 24.88 2.93
CA SER A 156 8.23 25.39 1.90
C SER A 156 9.29 24.36 1.48
N PRO A 157 9.79 24.44 0.23
CA PRO A 157 10.90 23.60 -0.27
C PRO A 157 12.13 23.55 0.64
N GLU A 158 12.45 24.65 1.32
CA GLU A 158 13.60 24.78 2.21
C GLU A 158 13.45 23.93 3.48
N LYS A 159 12.21 23.80 3.97
CA LYS A 159 11.85 23.01 5.16
C LYS A 159 11.69 21.52 4.87
N SER A 160 11.71 21.12 3.60
CA SER A 160 11.61 19.72 3.20
C SER A 160 12.80 18.90 3.73
N VAL A 161 12.49 17.72 4.24
CA VAL A 161 13.47 16.70 4.66
C VAL A 161 13.91 15.80 3.51
N LEU A 162 13.34 16.00 2.32
CA LEU A 162 13.63 15.22 1.12
C LEU A 162 14.64 15.97 0.24
N GLU A 163 15.56 15.21 -0.35
CA GLU A 163 16.53 15.72 -1.31
C GLU A 163 15.79 16.19 -2.57
N PRO A 164 16.08 17.40 -3.09
CA PRO A 164 15.56 17.83 -4.39
C PRO A 164 16.22 17.03 -5.52
N LEU A 165 15.38 16.49 -6.41
CA LEU A 165 15.75 15.66 -7.55
C LEU A 165 15.25 16.31 -8.84
N GLU A 166 15.63 15.72 -9.97
CA GLU A 166 15.08 16.08 -11.28
C GLU A 166 13.81 15.26 -11.56
N PRO A 167 12.78 15.87 -12.18
CA PRO A 167 11.62 15.11 -12.65
C PRO A 167 12.05 14.15 -13.76
N ARG A 168 11.40 12.99 -13.81
CA ARG A 168 11.66 11.98 -14.84
C ARG A 168 10.73 12.14 -16.03
N GLU A 169 11.29 12.23 -17.22
CA GLU A 169 10.53 12.43 -18.47
C GLU A 169 9.87 11.15 -19.01
N ASP A 170 10.34 9.98 -18.59
CA ASP A 170 9.82 8.67 -19.01
C ASP A 170 8.59 8.22 -18.20
N LEU A 171 8.14 9.03 -17.23
CA LEU A 171 6.93 8.84 -16.46
C LEU A 171 5.74 9.56 -17.09
N TYR A 172 4.53 9.23 -16.63
CA TYR A 172 3.36 10.04 -16.99
C TYR A 172 3.42 11.43 -16.33
N PRO A 173 3.09 12.53 -17.05
CA PRO A 173 3.15 13.88 -16.48
C PRO A 173 2.32 14.07 -15.20
N PHE A 174 1.14 13.43 -15.13
CA PHE A 174 0.26 13.51 -13.95
C PHE A 174 0.84 12.85 -12.70
N LEU A 175 1.87 12.00 -12.83
CA LEU A 175 2.57 11.39 -11.70
C LEU A 175 3.64 12.30 -11.11
N ASN A 176 4.29 13.11 -11.94
CA ASN A 176 5.32 14.03 -11.45
C ASN A 176 4.71 15.24 -10.72
N ALA A 177 3.63 15.80 -11.27
CA ALA A 177 3.06 17.06 -10.80
C ALA A 177 2.75 17.13 -9.28
N PRO A 178 2.21 16.07 -8.63
CA PRO A 178 1.88 16.12 -7.20
C PRO A 178 3.10 16.23 -6.26
N PHE A 179 4.30 15.87 -6.73
CA PHE A 179 5.52 15.84 -5.94
C PHE A 179 6.51 16.96 -6.29
N GLN A 180 6.14 17.80 -7.26
CA GLN A 180 7.00 18.83 -7.82
C GLN A 180 6.77 20.17 -7.12
N SER A 181 7.84 20.91 -6.86
CA SER A 181 7.80 22.30 -6.42
C SER A 181 8.80 23.12 -7.22
N GLY A 182 8.30 24.07 -8.02
CA GLY A 182 9.11 24.73 -9.05
C GLY A 182 9.65 23.72 -10.05
N ASP A 183 10.95 23.78 -10.33
CA ASP A 183 11.62 22.86 -11.27
C ASP A 183 12.17 21.59 -10.60
N ARG A 184 11.95 21.42 -9.28
CA ARG A 184 12.50 20.29 -8.51
C ARG A 184 11.43 19.27 -8.16
N GLN A 185 11.84 18.01 -8.21
CA GLN A 185 11.05 16.85 -7.81
C GLN A 185 11.47 16.38 -6.41
N TYR A 186 10.53 16.07 -5.52
CA TYR A 186 10.87 15.63 -4.16
C TYR A 186 10.59 14.15 -3.89
N LEU A 187 9.72 13.54 -4.69
CA LEU A 187 9.55 12.10 -4.75
C LEU A 187 9.57 11.67 -6.21
N LEU A 188 10.31 10.60 -6.51
CA LEU A 188 10.25 9.96 -7.82
C LEU A 188 9.08 8.97 -7.83
N PRO A 189 8.01 9.18 -8.62
CA PRO A 189 6.88 8.26 -8.65
C PRO A 189 7.32 6.84 -9.00
N PHE A 190 6.93 5.85 -8.20
CA PHE A 190 7.37 4.46 -8.31
C PHE A 190 6.26 3.52 -8.77
N VAL A 191 5.08 3.64 -8.16
CA VAL A 191 3.87 2.94 -8.57
C VAL A 191 2.67 3.87 -8.41
N PHE A 192 1.61 3.60 -9.16
CA PHE A 192 0.35 4.32 -9.02
C PHE A 192 -0.82 3.35 -9.09
N THR A 193 -1.94 3.75 -8.51
CA THR A 193 -3.17 2.98 -8.59
C THR A 193 -4.38 3.91 -8.55
N PRO A 194 -5.21 3.92 -9.60
CA PRO A 194 -6.54 4.52 -9.49
C PRO A 194 -7.45 3.63 -8.66
N VAL A 195 -8.49 4.24 -8.10
CA VAL A 195 -9.60 3.51 -7.50
C VAL A 195 -10.59 3.09 -8.60
N VAL A 196 -11.03 1.83 -8.55
CA VAL A 196 -11.89 1.19 -9.56
C VAL A 196 -12.98 0.36 -8.91
N LEU A 197 -14.01 0.02 -9.68
CA LEU A 197 -14.96 -1.01 -9.30
C LEU A 197 -14.39 -2.38 -9.67
N CYS A 198 -14.40 -3.33 -8.75
CA CYS A 198 -14.10 -4.74 -8.99
C CYS A 198 -15.36 -5.56 -8.79
N TYR A 199 -15.65 -6.50 -9.69
CA TYR A 199 -16.91 -7.25 -9.68
C TYR A 199 -16.72 -8.72 -10.05
N ASN A 200 -17.55 -9.59 -9.46
CA ASN A 200 -17.52 -11.04 -9.68
C ASN A 200 -18.41 -11.40 -10.87
N LYS A 201 -17.83 -11.89 -11.96
CA LYS A 201 -18.55 -12.18 -13.21
C LYS A 201 -19.49 -13.36 -13.07
N ASP A 202 -19.15 -14.35 -12.25
CA ASP A 202 -20.03 -15.50 -11.98
C ASP A 202 -21.35 -15.04 -11.35
N HIS A 203 -21.29 -14.10 -10.40
CA HIS A 203 -22.50 -13.56 -9.75
C HIS A 203 -23.39 -12.78 -10.72
N PHE A 204 -22.79 -12.01 -11.63
CA PHE A 204 -23.54 -11.30 -12.68
C PHE A 204 -24.21 -12.27 -13.65
N ARG A 205 -23.52 -13.33 -14.05
CA ARG A 205 -24.09 -14.40 -14.89
C ARG A 205 -25.23 -15.14 -14.18
N GLU A 206 -25.06 -15.48 -12.90
CA GLU A 206 -26.08 -16.12 -12.07
C GLU A 206 -27.36 -15.28 -11.97
N ALA A 207 -27.21 -13.96 -11.82
CA ALA A 207 -28.32 -13.02 -11.70
C ALA A 207 -28.88 -12.53 -13.06
N GLU A 208 -28.35 -13.02 -14.18
CA GLU A 208 -28.70 -12.59 -15.55
C GLU A 208 -28.58 -11.06 -15.75
N LEU A 209 -27.52 -10.46 -15.19
CA LEU A 209 -27.25 -9.02 -15.24
C LEU A 209 -26.17 -8.67 -16.26
N ALA A 210 -26.31 -7.49 -16.87
CA ALA A 210 -25.23 -6.88 -17.64
C ALA A 210 -24.09 -6.46 -16.70
N GLU A 211 -22.85 -6.68 -17.13
CA GLU A 211 -21.63 -6.32 -16.39
C GLU A 211 -21.44 -4.78 -16.32
N PRO A 212 -20.73 -4.25 -15.30
CA PRO A 212 -20.47 -2.83 -15.19
C PRO A 212 -19.63 -2.23 -16.33
N ASP A 213 -20.04 -1.08 -16.84
CA ASP A 213 -19.32 -0.33 -17.88
C ASP A 213 -18.99 1.11 -17.45
N SER A 214 -18.45 1.92 -18.36
CA SER A 214 -18.07 3.32 -18.09
C SER A 214 -19.26 4.27 -17.95
N GLY A 215 -20.47 3.84 -18.31
CA GLY A 215 -21.70 4.65 -18.26
C GLY A 215 -22.48 4.50 -16.96
N TRP A 216 -22.10 3.57 -16.08
CA TRP A 216 -22.82 3.32 -14.83
C TRP A 216 -22.87 4.56 -13.92
N THR A 217 -24.05 4.79 -13.35
CA THR A 217 -24.28 5.72 -12.24
C THR A 217 -24.31 4.96 -10.91
N TRP A 218 -24.21 5.68 -9.79
CA TRP A 218 -24.40 5.06 -8.47
C TRP A 218 -25.80 4.46 -8.27
N ASP A 219 -26.80 4.94 -9.00
CA ASP A 219 -28.15 4.38 -9.02
C ASP A 219 -28.17 3.03 -9.77
N ASP A 220 -27.49 2.95 -10.92
CA ASP A 220 -27.32 1.67 -11.65
C ASP A 220 -26.61 0.62 -10.80
N LEU A 221 -25.52 1.04 -10.12
CA LEU A 221 -24.81 0.17 -9.18
C LEU A 221 -25.74 -0.29 -8.05
N SER A 222 -26.55 0.61 -7.48
CA SER A 222 -27.45 0.26 -6.38
C SER A 222 -28.52 -0.74 -6.84
N ALA A 223 -29.11 -0.53 -8.02
CA ALA A 223 -30.09 -1.44 -8.58
C ALA A 223 -29.50 -2.83 -8.91
N ALA A 224 -28.26 -2.88 -9.40
CA ALA A 224 -27.55 -4.15 -9.61
C ALA A 224 -27.23 -4.83 -8.27
N ALA A 225 -26.76 -4.07 -7.28
CA ALA A 225 -26.43 -4.58 -5.95
C ALA A 225 -27.65 -5.21 -5.25
N ASP A 226 -28.84 -4.59 -5.34
CA ASP A 226 -30.07 -5.16 -4.76
C ASP A 226 -30.40 -6.54 -5.35
N LYS A 227 -30.25 -6.69 -6.67
CA LYS A 227 -30.50 -7.97 -7.36
C LYS A 227 -29.45 -9.02 -6.99
N LEU A 228 -28.18 -8.62 -6.91
CA LEU A 228 -27.07 -9.50 -6.51
C LEU A 228 -27.16 -9.94 -5.04
N ALA A 229 -27.83 -9.16 -4.19
CA ALA A 229 -28.05 -9.47 -2.78
C ALA A 229 -29.32 -10.31 -2.52
N ALA A 230 -30.17 -10.54 -3.53
CA ALA A 230 -31.49 -11.15 -3.35
C ALA A 230 -31.49 -12.55 -2.72
N GLY A 231 -30.39 -13.31 -2.88
CA GLY A 231 -30.20 -14.62 -2.25
C GLY A 231 -29.90 -14.57 -0.75
N GLY A 232 -29.55 -13.40 -0.20
CA GLY A 232 -29.26 -13.18 1.22
C GLY A 232 -27.96 -13.81 1.74
N ASP A 233 -27.16 -14.44 0.88
CA ASP A 233 -25.92 -15.15 1.24
C ASP A 233 -24.64 -14.33 0.97
N ARG A 234 -24.80 -13.18 0.31
CA ARG A 234 -23.76 -12.25 -0.11
C ARG A 234 -24.28 -10.80 -0.14
N LEU A 235 -23.37 -9.85 -0.09
CA LEU A 235 -23.63 -8.44 -0.36
C LEU A 235 -23.60 -8.18 -1.87
N GLY A 236 -24.50 -7.33 -2.35
CA GLY A 236 -24.46 -6.85 -3.73
C GLY A 236 -23.26 -5.94 -3.99
N PHE A 237 -22.96 -5.06 -3.04
CA PHE A 237 -21.87 -4.09 -3.11
C PHE A 237 -21.30 -3.80 -1.73
N TYR A 238 -19.99 -3.54 -1.67
CA TYR A 238 -19.32 -3.17 -0.43
C TYR A 238 -18.09 -2.28 -0.62
N PHE A 239 -17.87 -1.31 0.28
CA PHE A 239 -16.57 -0.67 0.45
C PHE A 239 -16.33 -0.24 1.90
N HIS A 240 -15.07 -0.12 2.27
CA HIS A 240 -14.66 0.40 3.57
C HIS A 240 -14.86 1.92 3.65
N LEU A 241 -15.90 2.36 4.37
CA LEU A 241 -16.33 3.77 4.42
C LEU A 241 -15.26 4.73 4.96
N MET A 242 -14.54 4.32 6.01
CA MET A 242 -13.52 5.16 6.67
C MET A 242 -12.25 5.34 5.86
N SER A 243 -12.12 4.64 4.72
CA SER A 243 -10.95 4.70 3.87
C SER A 243 -10.74 6.09 3.28
N GLU A 244 -9.48 6.53 3.28
CA GLU A 244 -9.08 7.88 2.87
C GLU A 244 -9.37 8.14 1.40
N ASN A 245 -9.44 7.11 0.57
CA ASN A 245 -9.65 7.20 -0.87
C ASN A 245 -11.00 6.60 -1.31
N ARG A 246 -11.97 6.44 -0.40
CA ARG A 246 -13.32 5.95 -0.73
C ARG A 246 -14.38 7.03 -0.57
N TRP A 247 -14.63 7.51 0.65
CA TRP A 247 -15.63 8.55 0.88
C TRP A 247 -15.35 9.88 0.16
N PRO A 248 -14.09 10.32 -0.10
CA PRO A 248 -13.86 11.58 -0.81
C PRO A 248 -14.20 11.54 -2.29
N ILE A 249 -14.40 10.34 -2.86
CA ILE A 249 -14.83 10.19 -4.25
C ILE A 249 -16.18 10.88 -4.46
N PHE A 250 -17.09 10.78 -3.49
CA PHE A 250 -18.40 11.42 -3.58
C PHE A 250 -18.29 12.94 -3.63
N LEU A 251 -17.38 13.55 -2.85
CA LEU A 251 -17.10 14.98 -2.92
C LEU A 251 -16.56 15.36 -4.30
N LEU A 252 -15.57 14.61 -4.80
CA LEU A 252 -14.95 14.84 -6.10
C LEU A 252 -15.98 14.78 -7.22
N GLN A 253 -16.79 13.73 -7.26
CA GLN A 253 -17.80 13.49 -8.28
C GLN A 253 -19.01 14.44 -8.19
N ASN A 254 -19.24 15.08 -7.03
CA ASN A 254 -20.24 16.13 -6.89
C ASN A 254 -19.71 17.55 -7.20
N GLY A 255 -18.47 17.65 -7.69
CA GLY A 255 -17.86 18.93 -8.09
C GLY A 255 -17.41 19.81 -6.93
N VAL A 256 -17.29 19.26 -5.71
CA VAL A 256 -16.90 20.02 -4.52
C VAL A 256 -15.50 20.59 -4.67
N ARG A 257 -15.37 21.90 -4.41
CA ARG A 257 -14.10 22.57 -4.10
C ARG A 257 -14.33 23.45 -2.88
N PHE A 258 -13.67 23.12 -1.77
CA PHE A 258 -13.91 23.81 -0.50
C PHE A 258 -13.46 25.27 -0.56
N GLY A 259 -14.37 26.17 -0.20
CA GLY A 259 -14.12 27.60 -0.12
C GLY A 259 -13.34 28.02 1.12
N ARG A 260 -13.01 29.30 1.16
CA ARG A 260 -12.53 29.99 2.37
C ARG A 260 -13.37 31.23 2.62
N ARG A 261 -13.56 31.58 3.90
CA ARG A 261 -14.12 32.87 4.33
C ARG A 261 -13.05 33.97 4.19
N GLU A 262 -13.45 35.22 4.39
CA GLU A 262 -12.54 36.38 4.29
C GLU A 262 -11.41 36.34 5.33
N ASP A 263 -11.65 35.74 6.50
CA ASP A 263 -10.65 35.53 7.55
C ASP A 263 -9.69 34.35 7.28
N GLY A 264 -9.90 33.64 6.16
CA GLY A 264 -9.09 32.50 5.74
C GLY A 264 -9.57 31.14 6.24
N SER A 265 -10.56 31.09 7.15
CA SER A 265 -11.17 29.84 7.65
C SER A 265 -11.89 29.07 6.53
N ARG A 266 -12.09 27.76 6.71
CA ARG A 266 -12.72 26.91 5.69
C ARG A 266 -14.24 26.97 5.77
N ILE A 267 -14.87 26.64 4.65
CA ILE A 267 -16.34 26.47 4.57
C ILE A 267 -16.63 25.02 4.22
N PHE A 268 -17.04 24.24 5.23
CA PHE A 268 -17.51 22.86 5.11
C PHE A 268 -19.03 22.77 4.96
N SER A 269 -19.77 23.73 5.49
CA SER A 269 -21.24 23.82 5.40
C SER A 269 -21.76 24.25 4.02
N ASP A 270 -21.16 23.72 2.95
CA ASP A 270 -21.57 23.97 1.56
C ASP A 270 -22.67 22.96 1.12
N PRO A 271 -23.74 23.40 0.43
CA PRO A 271 -24.78 22.50 -0.06
C PRO A 271 -24.27 21.34 -0.93
N LEU A 272 -23.22 21.54 -1.74
CA LEU A 272 -22.61 20.47 -2.55
C LEU A 272 -21.87 19.46 -1.68
N VAL A 273 -21.26 19.90 -0.57
CA VAL A 273 -20.65 19.00 0.41
C VAL A 273 -21.72 18.13 1.06
N LYS A 274 -22.83 18.75 1.48
CA LYS A 274 -23.96 18.04 2.09
C LYS A 274 -24.54 16.98 1.16
N GLU A 275 -24.87 17.36 -0.08
CA GLU A 275 -25.41 16.46 -1.10
C GLU A 275 -24.49 15.26 -1.36
N ALA A 276 -23.18 15.49 -1.47
CA ALA A 276 -22.20 14.43 -1.70
C ALA A 276 -22.13 13.41 -0.56
N LEU A 277 -22.13 13.90 0.70
CA LEU A 277 -22.04 13.05 1.87
C LEU A 277 -23.35 12.29 2.15
N GLU A 278 -24.49 12.91 1.85
CA GLU A 278 -25.80 12.24 1.89
C GLU A 278 -25.89 11.15 0.82
N ALA A 279 -25.42 11.41 -0.41
CA ALA A 279 -25.35 10.40 -1.47
C ALA A 279 -24.48 9.19 -1.05
N CYS A 280 -23.31 9.45 -0.46
CA CYS A 280 -22.45 8.41 0.11
C CYS A 280 -23.20 7.58 1.17
N MET A 281 -23.87 8.25 2.12
CA MET A 281 -24.58 7.56 3.20
C MET A 281 -25.83 6.82 2.74
N ASN A 282 -26.50 7.28 1.68
CA ASN A 282 -27.62 6.55 1.09
C ASN A 282 -27.16 5.18 0.58
N ILE A 283 -26.02 5.11 -0.11
CA ILE A 283 -25.44 3.83 -0.57
C ILE A 283 -25.08 2.94 0.61
N VAL A 284 -24.38 3.50 1.61
CA VAL A 284 -23.97 2.76 2.82
C VAL A 284 -25.17 2.16 3.54
N ASN A 285 -26.20 2.97 3.79
CA ASN A 285 -27.38 2.55 4.56
C ASN A 285 -28.23 1.51 3.82
N THR A 286 -28.21 1.51 2.49
CA THR A 286 -28.94 0.52 1.68
C THR A 286 -28.23 -0.82 1.64
N HIS A 287 -26.90 -0.81 1.48
CA HIS A 287 -26.16 -2.02 1.10
C HIS A 287 -25.33 -2.65 2.23
N PHE A 288 -24.97 -1.89 3.26
CA PHE A 288 -23.93 -2.32 4.20
C PHE A 288 -24.50 -2.74 5.56
N PRO A 289 -24.15 -3.93 6.07
CA PRO A 289 -24.31 -4.22 7.49
C PRO A 289 -23.23 -3.48 8.31
N TYR A 290 -23.63 -2.83 9.39
CA TYR A 290 -22.79 -1.91 10.20
C TYR A 290 -21.57 -2.55 10.92
N HIS A 291 -21.31 -3.85 10.77
CA HIS A 291 -20.34 -4.59 11.58
C HIS A 291 -19.19 -5.23 10.78
N LEU A 292 -19.09 -4.98 9.47
CA LEU A 292 -18.34 -5.86 8.58
C LEU A 292 -16.89 -5.47 8.22
N SER A 293 -16.33 -4.35 8.69
CA SER A 293 -14.93 -4.03 8.33
C SER A 293 -14.25 -3.00 9.21
N GLU A 294 -12.94 -3.19 9.39
CA GLU A 294 -11.98 -2.26 9.97
C GLU A 294 -11.05 -1.64 8.91
N ASP A 295 -10.81 -2.30 7.77
CA ASP A 295 -9.96 -1.78 6.68
C ASP A 295 -10.31 -2.23 5.23
N ASP A 296 -9.60 -1.68 4.24
CA ASP A 296 -9.80 -1.97 2.81
C ASP A 296 -9.60 -3.46 2.45
N ASN A 297 -8.77 -4.21 3.19
CA ASN A 297 -8.51 -5.63 2.94
C ASN A 297 -9.70 -6.49 3.33
N ASP A 298 -10.56 -6.05 4.25
CA ASP A 298 -11.79 -6.78 4.58
C ASP A 298 -12.75 -6.78 3.40
N ALA A 299 -12.86 -5.67 2.65
CA ALA A 299 -13.67 -5.61 1.43
C ALA A 299 -13.16 -6.63 0.39
N VAL A 300 -11.85 -6.70 0.22
CA VAL A 300 -11.19 -7.68 -0.67
C VAL A 300 -11.41 -9.12 -0.16
N SER A 301 -11.36 -9.34 1.15
CA SER A 301 -11.59 -10.64 1.78
C SER A 301 -13.04 -11.09 1.60
N LEU A 302 -14.02 -10.19 1.76
CA LEU A 302 -15.43 -10.49 1.49
C LEU A 302 -15.61 -10.89 0.02
N PHE A 303 -15.00 -10.15 -0.91
CA PHE A 303 -15.05 -10.45 -2.33
C PHE A 303 -14.43 -11.82 -2.67
N LEU A 304 -13.22 -12.09 -2.18
CA LEU A 304 -12.52 -13.39 -2.34
C LEU A 304 -13.32 -14.58 -1.83
N ASN A 305 -14.09 -14.39 -0.77
CA ASN A 305 -14.94 -15.43 -0.20
C ASN A 305 -16.33 -15.52 -0.85
N GLY A 306 -16.57 -14.80 -1.95
CA GLY A 306 -17.87 -14.73 -2.63
C GLY A 306 -18.96 -14.06 -1.79
N LYS A 307 -18.59 -13.32 -0.75
CA LYS A 307 -19.50 -12.62 0.18
C LYS A 307 -19.79 -11.18 -0.22
N ALA A 308 -19.12 -10.65 -1.23
CA ALA A 308 -19.48 -9.41 -1.91
C ALA A 308 -19.39 -9.61 -3.42
N SER A 309 -20.40 -9.13 -4.16
CA SER A 309 -20.46 -9.26 -5.63
C SER A 309 -19.73 -8.13 -6.34
N MET A 310 -19.68 -6.96 -5.72
CA MET A 310 -18.93 -5.78 -6.18
C MET A 310 -18.22 -5.11 -5.01
N ILE A 311 -17.01 -4.62 -5.24
CA ILE A 311 -16.26 -3.82 -4.27
C ILE A 311 -15.58 -2.61 -4.91
N ILE A 312 -15.35 -1.56 -4.12
CA ILE A 312 -14.39 -0.52 -4.51
C ILE A 312 -12.97 -0.99 -4.17
N ALA A 313 -12.10 -1.08 -5.18
CA ALA A 313 -10.74 -1.57 -5.05
C ALA A 313 -9.72 -0.60 -5.66
N THR A 314 -8.43 -0.87 -5.40
CA THR A 314 -7.28 -0.31 -6.11
C THR A 314 -6.59 -1.44 -6.89
N TYR A 315 -5.85 -1.10 -7.96
CA TYR A 315 -4.97 -2.05 -8.66
C TYR A 315 -4.01 -2.76 -7.69
N SER A 316 -3.48 -2.04 -6.70
CA SER A 316 -2.62 -2.65 -5.67
C SER A 316 -3.32 -3.81 -4.93
N CYS A 317 -4.59 -3.64 -4.55
CA CYS A 317 -5.39 -4.64 -3.86
C CYS A 317 -5.73 -5.85 -4.74
N LEU A 318 -5.73 -5.71 -6.08
CA LEU A 318 -6.00 -6.83 -6.99
C LEU A 318 -4.96 -7.95 -6.84
N ASN A 319 -3.77 -7.67 -6.33
CA ASN A 319 -2.77 -8.71 -6.05
C ASN A 319 -3.26 -9.80 -5.10
N ALA A 320 -4.20 -9.50 -4.20
CA ALA A 320 -4.82 -10.50 -3.34
C ALA A 320 -5.79 -11.42 -4.11
N LEU A 321 -6.20 -11.02 -5.32
CA LEU A 321 -7.16 -11.73 -6.19
C LEU A 321 -6.49 -12.60 -7.26
N LYS A 322 -5.15 -12.70 -7.29
CA LYS A 322 -4.42 -13.51 -8.29
C LYS A 322 -4.88 -14.97 -8.31
N GLU A 323 -5.22 -15.50 -7.14
CA GLU A 323 -5.63 -16.89 -6.92
C GLU A 323 -7.14 -17.03 -6.72
N ALA A 324 -7.94 -16.03 -7.11
CA ALA A 324 -9.40 -16.13 -7.04
C ALA A 324 -9.88 -17.36 -7.83
N SER A 325 -10.75 -18.16 -7.22
CA SER A 325 -11.30 -19.39 -7.81
C SER A 325 -12.46 -19.15 -8.79
N PHE A 326 -12.82 -17.88 -9.02
CA PHE A 326 -13.92 -17.43 -9.85
C PHE A 326 -13.45 -16.35 -10.83
N GLU A 327 -14.23 -16.11 -11.86
CA GLU A 327 -13.93 -15.03 -12.81
C GLU A 327 -14.34 -13.67 -12.25
N TYR A 328 -13.43 -12.70 -12.32
CA TYR A 328 -13.70 -11.32 -11.93
C TYR A 328 -13.13 -10.35 -12.96
N ASP A 329 -13.63 -9.12 -12.95
CA ASP A 329 -13.09 -8.05 -13.79
C ASP A 329 -13.26 -6.68 -13.11
N ILE A 330 -12.79 -5.62 -13.76
CA ILE A 330 -12.83 -4.25 -13.25
C ILE A 330 -13.56 -3.31 -14.20
N ALA A 331 -14.12 -2.23 -13.65
CA ALA A 331 -14.78 -1.16 -14.39
C ALA A 331 -14.43 0.21 -13.78
N PRO A 332 -14.64 1.33 -14.52
CA PRO A 332 -14.55 2.64 -13.91
C PRO A 332 -15.54 2.73 -12.75
N LEU A 333 -15.27 3.59 -11.78
CA LEU A 333 -16.26 3.82 -10.74
C LEU A 333 -17.52 4.41 -11.36
N PRO A 334 -18.71 4.04 -10.85
CA PRO A 334 -19.92 4.75 -11.21
C PRO A 334 -19.80 6.23 -10.86
N HIS A 335 -20.52 7.06 -11.61
CA HIS A 335 -20.46 8.51 -11.44
C HIS A 335 -21.71 9.06 -10.75
N LEU A 336 -21.52 10.17 -10.05
CA LEU A 336 -22.59 11.11 -9.70
C LEU A 336 -22.74 12.13 -10.84
N LYS A 337 -22.26 13.36 -10.64
CA LYS A 337 -22.33 14.43 -11.66
C LYS A 337 -21.13 14.43 -12.59
N GLU A 338 -19.97 14.00 -12.10
CA GLU A 338 -18.72 13.97 -12.84
C GLU A 338 -18.04 12.60 -12.77
N LEU A 339 -17.41 12.21 -13.89
CA LEU A 339 -16.52 11.04 -13.97
C LEU A 339 -15.17 11.39 -13.34
N LYS A 340 -15.04 11.10 -12.04
CA LYS A 340 -13.81 11.30 -11.27
C LYS A 340 -13.50 10.08 -10.41
N THR A 341 -12.21 9.74 -10.33
CA THR A 341 -11.71 8.72 -9.40
C THR A 341 -10.46 9.23 -8.68
N MET A 342 -10.23 8.70 -7.49
CA MET A 342 -9.04 8.97 -6.70
C MET A 342 -7.83 8.25 -7.30
N LEU A 343 -6.72 8.98 -7.45
CA LEU A 343 -5.43 8.42 -7.80
C LEU A 343 -4.54 8.35 -6.55
N VAL A 344 -4.03 7.16 -6.25
CA VAL A 344 -2.99 6.97 -5.24
C VAL A 344 -1.65 6.81 -5.95
N VAL A 345 -0.64 7.55 -5.51
CA VAL A 345 0.72 7.46 -6.02
C VAL A 345 1.66 7.22 -4.86
N ILE A 346 2.60 6.27 -5.02
CA ILE A 346 3.71 6.06 -4.09
C ILE A 346 4.99 6.44 -4.82
N GLY A 347 5.77 7.32 -4.22
CA GLY A 347 7.06 7.75 -4.74
C GLY A 347 8.22 7.36 -3.83
N LEU A 348 9.43 7.42 -4.38
CA LEU A 348 10.69 7.21 -3.68
C LEU A 348 11.28 8.58 -3.31
N GLY A 349 11.51 8.79 -2.02
CA GLY A 349 12.16 9.97 -1.48
C GLY A 349 13.54 9.64 -0.93
N ILE A 350 14.53 10.45 -1.27
CA ILE A 350 15.88 10.36 -0.69
C ILE A 350 15.95 11.33 0.49
N ASN A 351 16.48 10.89 1.61
CA ASN A 351 16.64 11.74 2.78
C ASN A 351 17.70 12.82 2.52
N LYS A 352 17.33 14.10 2.63
CA LYS A 352 18.25 15.23 2.46
C LYS A 352 19.43 15.21 3.43
N MET A 353 19.29 14.55 4.57
CA MET A 353 20.33 14.40 5.60
C MET A 353 21.14 13.11 5.48
N SER A 354 20.82 12.23 4.53
CA SER A 354 21.62 11.01 4.31
C SER A 354 23.05 11.37 3.88
N ALA A 355 24.03 10.62 4.40
CA ALA A 355 25.41 10.66 3.92
C ALA A 355 25.63 9.78 2.67
N HIS A 356 24.65 8.96 2.31
CA HIS A 356 24.72 7.90 1.30
C HIS A 356 23.82 8.20 0.08
N LYS A 357 23.70 9.48 -0.30
CA LYS A 357 22.74 9.93 -1.33
C LYS A 357 23.00 9.33 -2.71
N ASP A 358 24.26 9.17 -3.10
CA ASP A 358 24.60 8.60 -4.41
C ASP A 358 24.20 7.12 -4.48
N ALA A 359 24.44 6.37 -3.39
CA ALA A 359 24.00 4.99 -3.26
C ALA A 359 22.46 4.87 -3.24
N ALA A 360 21.78 5.74 -2.48
CA ALA A 360 20.33 5.83 -2.45
C ALA A 360 19.73 6.18 -3.83
N LYS A 361 20.34 7.11 -4.56
CA LYS A 361 19.94 7.48 -5.93
C LYS A 361 20.11 6.31 -6.88
N ARG A 362 21.23 5.58 -6.81
CA ARG A 362 21.46 4.40 -7.65
C ARG A 362 20.41 3.31 -7.41
N PHE A 363 20.00 3.11 -6.17
CA PHE A 363 18.90 2.20 -5.83
C PHE A 363 17.55 2.70 -6.35
N ALA A 364 17.25 4.01 -6.23
CA ALA A 364 16.04 4.59 -6.81
C ALA A 364 16.00 4.44 -8.35
N ASP A 365 17.12 4.70 -9.01
CA ASP A 365 17.27 4.54 -10.46
C ASP A 365 17.07 3.08 -10.90
N TYR A 366 17.55 2.11 -10.10
CA TYR A 366 17.28 0.69 -10.33
C TYR A 366 15.80 0.34 -10.19
N LEU A 367 15.13 0.80 -9.12
CA LEU A 367 13.69 0.56 -8.92
C LEU A 367 12.84 1.16 -10.05
N LEU A 368 13.31 2.26 -10.64
CA LEU A 368 12.69 2.97 -11.76
C LEU A 368 13.32 2.61 -13.12
N SER A 369 14.12 1.57 -13.19
CA SER A 369 14.61 1.05 -14.48
C SER A 369 13.47 0.40 -15.24
N TYR A 370 13.57 0.38 -16.57
CA TYR A 370 12.57 -0.28 -17.41
C TYR A 370 12.44 -1.77 -17.04
N GLU A 371 13.56 -2.44 -16.77
CA GLU A 371 13.63 -3.85 -16.41
C GLU A 371 12.88 -4.14 -15.10
N THR A 372 13.13 -3.36 -14.04
CA THR A 372 12.45 -3.51 -12.75
C THR A 372 10.96 -3.17 -12.85
N GLN A 373 10.61 -2.10 -13.55
CA GLN A 373 9.21 -1.69 -13.72
C GLN A 373 8.43 -2.69 -14.59
N LEU A 374 9.08 -3.29 -15.59
CA LEU A 374 8.50 -4.37 -16.39
C LEU A 374 8.33 -5.65 -15.58
N HIS A 375 9.27 -5.97 -14.67
CA HIS A 375 9.12 -7.08 -13.72
C HIS A 375 7.83 -6.90 -12.90
N ILE A 376 7.62 -5.71 -12.31
CA ILE A 376 6.39 -5.39 -11.58
C ILE A 376 5.14 -5.59 -12.48
N ARG A 377 5.14 -5.05 -13.71
CA ARG A 377 4.03 -5.24 -14.68
C ARG A 377 3.76 -6.71 -14.99
N LYS A 378 4.78 -7.56 -15.03
CA LYS A 378 4.63 -8.97 -15.43
C LYS A 378 4.21 -9.87 -14.26
N GLN A 379 4.73 -9.62 -13.06
CA GLN A 379 4.49 -10.47 -11.89
C GLN A 379 3.31 -10.03 -11.02
N THR A 380 2.88 -8.77 -11.11
CA THR A 380 1.85 -8.23 -10.22
C THR A 380 0.69 -7.57 -10.97
N LEU A 381 -0.36 -7.25 -10.22
CA LEU A 381 -1.54 -6.54 -10.70
C LEU A 381 -1.51 -5.04 -10.32
N ASN A 382 -0.37 -4.54 -9.85
CA ASN A 382 -0.17 -3.11 -9.61
C ASN A 382 0.35 -2.40 -10.88
N LEU A 383 0.28 -1.07 -10.92
CA LEU A 383 0.73 -0.29 -12.08
C LEU A 383 2.11 0.34 -11.82
N PRO A 384 3.14 0.02 -12.63
CA PRO A 384 4.43 0.69 -12.57
C PRO A 384 4.32 2.14 -13.07
N SER A 385 5.16 3.04 -12.58
CA SER A 385 5.16 4.46 -12.98
C SER A 385 5.82 4.72 -14.33
N VAL A 386 6.80 3.90 -14.74
CA VAL A 386 7.50 4.06 -16.03
C VAL A 386 6.55 3.71 -17.17
N LYS A 387 6.24 4.70 -18.00
CA LYS A 387 5.15 4.62 -19.00
C LYS A 387 5.32 3.42 -19.94
N ARG A 388 6.53 3.23 -20.47
CA ARG A 388 6.82 2.12 -21.40
C ARG A 388 6.64 0.74 -20.76
N ALA A 389 6.88 0.60 -19.46
CA ALA A 389 6.63 -0.64 -18.72
C ALA A 389 5.13 -0.81 -18.44
N ALA A 390 4.44 0.26 -18.01
CA ALA A 390 3.00 0.22 -17.73
C ALA A 390 2.15 -0.15 -18.96
N GLU A 391 2.51 0.39 -20.13
CA GLU A 391 1.81 0.16 -21.40
C GLU A 391 2.31 -1.08 -22.16
N TRP A 392 3.19 -1.88 -21.54
CA TRP A 392 3.71 -3.08 -22.17
C TRP A 392 2.59 -4.08 -22.49
N THR A 393 2.66 -4.66 -23.69
CA THR A 393 1.73 -5.67 -24.21
C THR A 393 2.55 -6.85 -24.74
N GLY A 394 2.51 -7.97 -24.03
CA GLY A 394 3.23 -9.19 -24.37
C GLY A 394 2.79 -10.34 -23.46
N GLU A 395 3.55 -11.44 -23.45
CA GLU A 395 3.19 -12.64 -22.67
C GLU A 395 3.18 -12.39 -21.16
N GLU A 396 2.01 -12.57 -20.56
CA GLU A 396 1.81 -12.29 -19.15
C GLU A 396 2.15 -13.51 -18.28
N GLU A 397 2.84 -13.29 -17.16
CA GLU A 397 3.25 -14.35 -16.23
C GLU A 397 2.35 -14.41 -14.98
N VAL A 398 1.70 -13.30 -14.63
CA VAL A 398 0.78 -13.23 -13.49
C VAL A 398 -0.57 -13.87 -13.79
N GLN A 399 -1.07 -14.65 -12.83
CA GLN A 399 -2.41 -15.24 -12.87
C GLN A 399 -3.49 -14.26 -12.41
N GLY A 400 -4.73 -14.52 -12.82
CA GLY A 400 -5.90 -13.80 -12.33
C GLY A 400 -5.95 -12.32 -12.74
N ARG A 401 -5.30 -11.92 -13.85
CA ARG A 401 -5.41 -10.54 -14.34
C ARG A 401 -6.82 -10.28 -14.91
N PRO A 402 -7.49 -9.17 -14.51
CA PRO A 402 -8.74 -8.74 -15.12
C PRO A 402 -8.64 -8.55 -16.63
N TYR A 403 -9.68 -8.91 -17.37
CA TYR A 403 -9.72 -8.65 -18.82
C TYR A 403 -9.56 -7.16 -19.14
N ARG A 404 -10.15 -6.27 -18.32
CA ARG A 404 -10.06 -4.82 -18.47
C ARG A 404 -8.88 -4.19 -17.72
N PHE A 405 -7.81 -4.94 -17.44
CA PHE A 405 -6.64 -4.44 -16.71
C PHE A 405 -6.03 -3.16 -17.33
N HIS A 406 -6.09 -2.97 -18.64
CA HIS A 406 -5.53 -1.78 -19.29
C HIS A 406 -6.47 -0.55 -19.27
N MET A 407 -7.68 -0.67 -18.71
CA MET A 407 -8.68 0.39 -18.65
C MET A 407 -8.17 1.65 -17.94
N TYR A 408 -7.17 1.55 -17.05
CA TYR A 408 -6.56 2.73 -16.43
C TYR A 408 -6.13 3.78 -17.46
N ARG A 409 -5.75 3.37 -18.68
CA ARG A 409 -5.33 4.24 -19.79
C ARG A 409 -6.48 5.09 -20.34
N GLU A 410 -7.68 4.50 -20.37
CA GLU A 410 -8.89 5.14 -20.86
C GLU A 410 -9.39 6.19 -19.86
N ILE A 411 -9.21 5.93 -18.56
CA ILE A 411 -9.73 6.78 -17.48
C ILE A 411 -8.72 7.78 -16.89
N ILE A 412 -7.51 7.93 -17.47
CA ILE A 412 -6.48 8.87 -16.96
C ILE A 412 -7.04 10.28 -16.73
N HIS A 413 -7.89 10.75 -17.64
CA HIS A 413 -8.50 12.09 -17.57
C HIS A 413 -9.42 12.29 -16.35
N THR A 414 -9.87 11.21 -15.72
CA THR A 414 -10.74 11.21 -14.53
C THR A 414 -9.95 11.23 -13.21
N PHE A 415 -8.62 11.05 -13.25
CA PHE A 415 -7.78 10.97 -12.05
C PHE A 415 -7.77 12.30 -11.30
N ARG A 416 -8.04 12.23 -10.00
CA ARG A 416 -8.00 13.36 -9.07
C ARG A 416 -7.26 12.97 -7.80
N THR A 417 -6.78 13.99 -7.10
CA THR A 417 -6.12 13.88 -5.80
C THR A 417 -6.87 14.73 -4.78
N TYR A 418 -6.48 14.67 -3.50
CA TYR A 418 -7.08 15.54 -2.47
C TYR A 418 -6.91 17.04 -2.77
N ALA A 419 -5.87 17.41 -3.52
CA ALA A 419 -5.63 18.80 -3.92
C ALA A 419 -6.78 19.37 -4.77
N ASP A 420 -7.51 18.52 -5.51
CA ASP A 420 -8.65 18.93 -6.33
C ASP A 420 -9.86 19.38 -5.49
N LEU A 421 -9.96 18.93 -4.23
CA LEU A 421 -10.96 19.40 -3.27
C LEU A 421 -10.60 20.76 -2.67
N ASN A 422 -9.40 21.30 -2.92
CA ASN A 422 -8.87 22.49 -2.25
C ASN A 422 -8.76 22.34 -0.72
N LEU A 423 -8.60 21.10 -0.22
CA LEU A 423 -8.39 20.81 1.20
C LEU A 423 -6.95 20.42 1.49
N SER A 424 -6.47 20.78 2.67
CA SER A 424 -5.24 20.20 3.20
C SER A 424 -5.51 18.77 3.70
N VAL A 425 -4.46 17.96 3.85
CA VAL A 425 -4.63 16.61 4.43
C VAL A 425 -5.04 16.69 5.90
N GLN A 426 -4.66 17.74 6.62
CA GLN A 426 -5.14 18.01 7.98
C GLN A 426 -6.66 18.28 7.98
N ASP A 427 -7.15 19.09 7.04
CA ASP A 427 -8.58 19.38 6.88
C ASP A 427 -9.35 18.08 6.60
N MET A 428 -8.82 17.22 5.72
CA MET A 428 -9.39 15.91 5.40
C MET A 428 -9.45 14.99 6.62
N MET A 429 -8.42 15.00 7.47
CA MET A 429 -8.40 14.21 8.71
C MET A 429 -9.40 14.72 9.73
N ALA A 430 -9.47 16.04 9.94
CA ALA A 430 -10.45 16.67 10.82
C ALA A 430 -11.87 16.33 10.36
N MET A 431 -12.15 16.51 9.07
CA MET A 431 -13.42 16.17 8.45
C MET A 431 -13.77 14.69 8.67
N ARG A 432 -12.85 13.76 8.37
CA ARG A 432 -13.07 12.33 8.58
C ARG A 432 -13.38 12.02 10.04
N ASN A 433 -12.66 12.61 11.00
CA ASN A 433 -12.86 12.35 12.42
C ASN A 433 -14.26 12.80 12.88
N GLU A 434 -14.71 13.96 12.40
CA GLU A 434 -16.03 14.52 12.70
C GLU A 434 -17.15 13.74 12.00
N LEU A 435 -16.94 13.33 10.74
CA LEU A 435 -17.91 12.51 9.99
C LEU A 435 -18.19 11.15 10.62
N ARG A 436 -17.31 10.63 11.50
CA ARG A 436 -17.59 9.39 12.26
C ARG A 436 -18.87 9.48 13.06
N TYR A 437 -19.19 10.64 13.63
CA TYR A 437 -20.41 10.84 14.40
C TYR A 437 -21.66 10.77 13.51
N TYR A 438 -21.58 11.36 12.30
CA TYR A 438 -22.63 11.26 11.30
C TYR A 438 -22.81 9.83 10.76
N TRP A 439 -21.71 9.19 10.35
CA TRP A 439 -21.73 7.82 9.84
C TRP A 439 -22.23 6.80 10.88
N SER A 440 -21.97 7.06 12.16
CA SER A 440 -22.48 6.25 13.29
C SER A 440 -23.90 6.62 13.71
N LYS A 441 -24.56 7.56 13.02
CA LYS A 441 -25.90 8.09 13.33
C LYS A 441 -26.03 8.70 14.73
N LEU A 442 -24.93 9.15 15.32
CA LEU A 442 -24.90 9.81 16.62
C LEU A 442 -25.25 11.30 16.51
N GLU A 443 -24.99 11.90 15.36
CA GLU A 443 -25.28 13.31 15.09
C GLU A 443 -25.78 13.51 13.66
N SER A 444 -26.47 14.64 13.43
CA SER A 444 -26.89 15.04 12.09
C SER A 444 -25.69 15.55 11.27
N LEU A 445 -25.78 15.46 9.94
CA LEU A 445 -24.74 16.00 9.06
C LEU A 445 -24.58 17.52 9.23
N ASP A 446 -25.68 18.26 9.39
CA ASP A 446 -25.65 19.71 9.59
C ASP A 446 -24.86 20.07 10.86
N THR A 447 -25.11 19.38 11.96
CA THR A 447 -24.37 19.57 13.23
C THR A 447 -22.86 19.32 13.05
N VAL A 448 -22.50 18.26 12.33
CA VAL A 448 -21.10 17.91 12.07
C VAL A 448 -20.41 18.97 11.21
N LEU A 449 -21.06 19.45 10.14
CA LEU A 449 -20.50 20.46 9.25
C LEU A 449 -20.40 21.84 9.92
N GLU A 450 -21.39 22.23 10.72
CA GLU A 450 -21.34 23.47 11.51
C GLU A 450 -20.18 23.46 12.52
N ARG A 451 -19.93 22.31 13.15
CA ARG A 451 -18.81 22.15 14.08
C ARG A 451 -17.45 22.23 13.36
N LEU A 452 -17.33 21.64 12.17
CA LEU A 452 -16.14 21.76 11.34
C LEU A 452 -15.85 23.22 10.94
N ASP A 453 -16.88 23.97 10.55
CA ASP A 453 -16.75 25.41 10.25
C ASP A 453 -16.20 26.20 11.44
N GLN A 454 -16.67 25.90 12.66
CA GLN A 454 -16.25 26.59 13.89
C GLN A 454 -14.82 26.24 14.32
N GLN A 455 -14.30 25.08 13.91
CA GLN A 455 -12.94 24.62 14.24
C GLN A 455 -11.89 25.07 13.22
N SER A 456 -12.31 25.64 12.07
CA SER A 456 -11.48 25.83 10.88
C SER A 456 -10.71 27.14 10.75
#